data_AF-A0A821YBM6-F1
#
_entry.id   AF-A0A821YBM6-F1
#
_cell.length_a   1.000
_cell.length_b   1.000
_cell.length_c   1.000
_cell.angle_alpha   90.00
_cell.angle_beta   90.00
_cell.angle_gamma   90.00
#
_symmetry.space_group_name_H-M   'P 1'
#
loop_
_entity.id
_entity.type
_entity.pdbx_description
1 polymer ?
#
loop_
_entity_poly.entity_id
_entity_poly.type
_entity_poly.pdbx_seq_one_letter_code
_entity_poly.pdbx_strand_id
1 'polypeptide(L)' 'ECRLTINAHNENVSSIAWMSSNELVSASWDQTIKLWNMDTIQSTQTFKCGKAVLSLDVSSVNGLLICGFTD' A
#
# COMPACT_ATOMS: atom_id res chain seq x y z
N GLU A 1 -6.83 21.70 -0.24
CA GLU A 1 -7.61 21.04 -1.31
C GLU A 1 -7.01 19.65 -1.56
N CYS A 2 -7.84 18.61 -1.62
CA CYS A 2 -7.36 17.27 -1.96
C CYS A 2 -7.03 17.24 -3.46
N ARG A 3 -5.78 16.92 -3.82
CA ARG A 3 -5.32 16.94 -5.22
C ARG A 3 -5.59 15.63 -5.96
N LEU A 4 -5.76 14.53 -5.24
CA LEU A 4 -5.95 13.21 -5.82
C LEU A 4 -6.65 12.28 -4.84
N THR A 5 -7.67 11.57 -5.30
CA THR A 5 -8.38 10.53 -4.54
C THR A 5 -8.35 9.23 -5.33
N ILE A 6 -7.87 8.16 -4.71
CA ILE A 6 -7.75 6.83 -5.32
C ILE A 6 -8.65 5.86 -4.54
N ASN A 7 -9.60 5.22 -5.22
CA ASN A 7 -10.38 4.13 -4.65
C ASN A 7 -9.54 2.85 -4.67
N ALA A 8 -8.64 2.75 -3.69
CA ALA A 8 -7.60 1.73 -3.65
C ALA A 8 -8.10 0.36 -3.15
N HIS A 9 -8.91 0.36 -2.09
CA HIS A 9 -9.24 -0.82 -1.30
C HIS A 9 -10.73 -0.91 -1.01
N ASN A 10 -11.21 -2.12 -0.71
CA ASN A 10 -12.63 -2.38 -0.43
C ASN A 10 -12.98 -2.27 1.06
N GLU A 11 -11.96 -2.17 1.92
CA GLU A 11 -12.07 -2.04 3.38
C GLU A 11 -11.09 -0.97 3.87
N ASN A 12 -11.10 -0.72 5.18
CA ASN A 12 -10.25 0.28 5.83
C ASN A 12 -8.78 0.16 5.38
N VAL A 13 -8.25 1.26 4.84
CA VAL A 13 -6.82 1.41 4.58
C VAL A 13 -6.12 1.62 5.92
N SER A 14 -5.19 0.75 6.24
CA SER A 14 -4.47 0.75 7.51
C SER A 14 -3.14 1.49 7.45
N SER A 15 -2.46 1.47 6.30
CA SER A 15 -1.20 2.17 6.11
C SER A 15 -0.94 2.52 4.63
N ILE A 16 -0.16 3.57 4.42
CA ILE A 16 0.40 3.97 3.13
C ILE A 16 1.87 4.34 3.32
N ALA A 17 2.73 4.01 2.35
CA ALA A 17 4.14 4.40 2.38
C ALA A 17 4.66 4.67 0.96
N TRP A 18 5.59 5.61 0.84
CA TRP A 18 6.30 5.86 -0.40
C TRP A 18 7.49 4.90 -0.50
N MET A 19 7.61 4.23 -1.64
CA MET A 19 8.75 3.36 -1.95
C MET A 19 9.81 4.11 -2.77
N SER A 20 9.37 5.03 -3.63
CA SER A 20 10.22 5.91 -4.41
C SER A 20 9.48 7.23 -4.69
N SER A 21 10.04 8.13 -5.51
CA SER A 21 9.34 9.37 -5.91
C SER A 21 8.04 9.12 -6.67
N ASN A 22 7.89 7.92 -7.25
CA ASN A 22 6.81 7.61 -8.17
C ASN A 22 6.06 6.32 -7.85
N GLU A 23 6.42 5.66 -6.76
CA GLU A 23 5.82 4.42 -6.33
C GLU A 23 5.32 4.54 -4.90
N LEU A 24 4.05 4.17 -4.72
CA LEU A 24 3.39 4.16 -3.43
C LEU A 24 2.87 2.76 -3.14
N VAL A 25 2.94 2.37 -1.89
CA VAL A 25 2.32 1.15 -1.38
C VAL A 25 1.22 1.48 -0.40
N SER A 26 0.11 0.75 -0.49
CA SER A 26 -1.02 0.86 0.43
C SER A 26 -1.39 -0.51 0.97
N ALA A 27 -1.82 -0.56 2.23
CA ALA A 27 -2.23 -1.78 2.92
C ALA A 27 -3.64 -1.60 3.51
N SER A 28 -4.41 -2.68 3.56
CA SER A 28 -5.80 -2.63 4.00
C SER A 28 -6.23 -3.89 4.76
N TRP A 29 -7.34 -3.74 5.48
CA TRP A 29 -8.07 -4.83 6.10
C TRP A 29 -8.76 -5.74 5.08
N ASP A 30 -8.83 -5.34 3.80
CA ASP A 30 -9.29 -6.20 2.69
C ASP A 30 -8.31 -7.33 2.35
N GLN A 31 -7.28 -7.50 3.18
CA GLN A 31 -6.25 -8.53 3.11
C GLN A 31 -5.32 -8.36 1.91
N THR A 32 -5.21 -7.14 1.38
CA THR A 32 -4.32 -6.82 0.27
C THR A 32 -3.35 -5.68 0.57
N ILE A 33 -2.20 -5.77 -0.09
CA ILE A 33 -1.25 -4.68 -0.26
C ILE A 33 -1.21 -4.34 -1.74
N LYS A 34 -1.27 -3.05 -2.10
CA LYS A 34 -1.24 -2.59 -3.48
C LYS A 34 -0.02 -1.70 -3.72
N LEU A 35 0.68 -1.96 -4.82
CA LEU A 35 1.72 -1.08 -5.36
C LEU A 35 1.09 -0.20 -6.45
N TRP A 36 1.45 1.07 -6.45
CA TRP A 36 0.90 2.10 -7.31
C TRP A 36 2.01 2.81 -8.07
N ASN A 37 1.82 3.02 -9.37
CA ASN A 37 2.62 3.96 -10.14
C ASN A 37 1.89 5.30 -10.19
N MET A 38 2.52 6.36 -9.70
CA MET A 38 1.89 7.67 -9.52
C MET A 38 1.87 8.55 -10.77
N ASP A 39 2.67 8.25 -11.81
CA ASP A 39 2.57 8.91 -13.12
C ASP A 39 1.28 8.52 -13.82
N THR A 40 0.92 7.24 -13.72
CA THR A 40 -0.26 6.65 -14.38
C THR A 40 -1.48 6.60 -13.47
N ILE A 41 -1.27 6.73 -12.15
CA ILE A 41 -2.30 6.61 -11.10
C ILE A 41 -2.99 5.23 -11.20
N GLN A 42 -2.19 4.19 -11.38
CA GLN A 42 -2.68 2.81 -11.52
C GLN A 42 -1.98 1.88 -10.55
N SER A 43 -2.74 0.91 -10.04
CA SER A 43 -2.18 -0.19 -9.26
C SER A 43 -1.45 -1.12 -10.21
N THR A 44 -0.13 -1.20 -10.06
CA THR A 44 0.72 -2.07 -10.87
C THR A 44 0.71 -3.50 -10.34
N GLN A 45 0.58 -3.67 -9.02
CA GLN A 45 0.56 -4.98 -8.38
C GLN A 45 -0.41 -4.99 -7.19
N THR A 46 -1.00 -6.16 -6.94
CA THR A 46 -1.80 -6.45 -5.75
C THR A 46 -1.30 -7.74 -5.13
N PHE A 47 -0.86 -7.67 -3.88
CA PHE A 47 -0.42 -8.79 -3.07
C PHE A 47 -1.54 -9.20 -2.13
N LYS A 48 -1.92 -10.47 -2.16
CA LYS A 48 -2.90 -11.03 -1.21
C LYS A 48 -2.15 -11.61 -0.02
N CYS A 49 -2.50 -11.16 1.17
CA CYS A 49 -1.85 -11.58 2.41
C CYS A 49 -2.66 -12.64 3.17
N GLY A 50 -3.94 -12.81 2.83
CA GLY A 50 -4.84 -13.80 3.47
C GLY A 50 -5.28 -13.42 4.88
N LYS A 51 -4.83 -12.27 5.40
CA LYS A 51 -5.22 -11.68 6.68
C LYS A 51 -5.22 -10.16 6.58
N ALA A 52 -5.97 -9.51 7.46
CA ALA A 52 -6.04 -8.06 7.51
C ALA A 52 -4.66 -7.49 7.83
N VAL A 53 -4.21 -6.54 7.01
CA VAL A 53 -2.91 -5.88 7.19
C VAL A 53 -3.11 -4.69 8.12
N LEU A 54 -2.36 -4.64 9.21
CA LEU A 54 -2.53 -3.62 10.27
C LEU A 54 -1.54 -2.47 10.14
N SER A 55 -0.34 -2.75 9.61
CA SER A 55 0.71 -1.75 9.46
C SER A 55 1.65 -2.14 8.32
N LEU A 56 2.34 -1.13 7.79
CA LEU A 56 3.32 -1.28 6.72
C LEU A 56 4.42 -0.24 6.92
N ASP A 57 5.66 -0.61 6.67
CA ASP A 57 6.81 0.28 6.61
C ASP A 57 7.74 -0.09 5.43
N VAL A 58 8.43 0.90 4.89
CA VAL A 58 9.37 0.73 3.77
C VAL A 58 10.72 1.32 4.15
N SER A 59 11.76 0.50 4.11
CA SER A 59 13.12 0.96 4.34
C SER A 59 13.61 1.81 3.16
N SER A 60 13.98 3.06 3.44
CA SER A 60 14.59 3.95 2.44
C SER A 60 16.01 3.55 2.02
N VAL A 61 16.65 2.61 2.74
CA VAL A 61 18.04 2.21 2.50
C VAL A 61 18.14 1.05 1.50
N ASN A 62 17.27 0.05 1.62
CA ASN A 62 17.32 -1.16 0.79
C ASN A 62 16.00 -1.50 0.09
N GLY A 63 14.97 -0.67 0.25
CA GLY A 63 13.66 -0.87 -0.38
C GLY A 63 12.86 -2.05 0.20
N LEU A 64 13.27 -2.60 1.35
CA LEU A 64 12.54 -3.70 1.98
C LEU A 64 11.20 -3.18 2.52
N LEU A 65 10.12 -3.87 2.17
CA LEU A 65 8.78 -3.64 2.69
C LEU A 65 8.48 -4.65 3.80
N ILE A 66 8.07 -4.14 4.96
CA ILE A 66 7.64 -4.94 6.11
C ILE A 66 6.17 -4.62 6.36
N CYS A 67 5.38 -5.65 6.68
CA CYS A 67 3.96 -5.49 7.03
C CYS A 67 3.58 -6.39 8.20
N GLY A 68 2.65 -5.89 9.01
CA GLY A 68 2.06 -6.62 10.14
C GLY A 68 0.63 -7.05 9.83
N PHE A 69 0.23 -8.25 10.30
CA PHE A 69 -1.10 -8.82 10.09
C PHE A 69 -1.79 -9.13 11.42
N THR A 70 -3.09 -9.38 11.37
CA THR A 70 -3.82 -10.03 12.48
C THR A 70 -3.35 -11.48 12.65
N ASP A 71 -3.38 -12.01 13.87
CA ASP A 71 -3.08 -13.42 14.19
C ASP A 71 -4.21 -14.38 13.81
#